data_AF-A0A9R1UL40-F1
#
_entry.id   AF-A0A9R1UL40-F1
#
_cell.length_a   1.000
_cell.length_b   1.000
_cell.length_c   1.000
_cell.angle_alpha   90.00
_cell.angle_beta   90.00
_cell.angle_gamma   90.00
#
_symmetry.space_group_name_H-M   'P 1'
#
loop_
_entity.id
_entity.type
_entity.pdbx_description
1 polymer ?
#
loop_
_entity_poly.entity_id
_entity_poly.type
_entity_poly.pdbx_seq_one_letter_code
_entity_poly.pdbx_strand_id
1 'polypeptide(L)'
;MAANQVTGELEENDKRMERYVKAVQRITSSLKSFTIKQISRGSNRRANALSKLASTCFGHLYKEVLVDVLKERSIDERQVDSLSTGQPNWMMPIIDYLQHSILLDDHREA
;
A
#
# COMPACT_ATOMS: atom_id res chain seq x y z
N MET A 1 -12.65 -9.35 -15.80
CA MET A 1 -13.70 -9.41 -14.75
C MET A 1 -13.62 -8.21 -13.81
N ALA A 2 -12.52 -8.00 -13.05
CA ALA A 2 -12.41 -6.82 -12.16
C ALA A 2 -12.44 -5.47 -12.89
N ALA A 3 -11.83 -5.36 -14.07
CA ALA A 3 -11.90 -4.15 -14.90
C ALA A 3 -13.35 -3.76 -15.23
N ASN A 4 -14.15 -4.75 -15.62
CA ASN A 4 -15.56 -4.61 -15.99
C ASN A 4 -16.44 -4.24 -14.79
N GLN A 5 -16.10 -4.66 -13.57
CA GLN A 5 -16.82 -4.26 -12.35
C GLN A 5 -16.59 -2.77 -12.05
N VAL A 6 -15.35 -2.29 -12.18
CA VAL A 6 -15.02 -0.88 -11.94
C VAL A 6 -15.63 0.04 -13.00
N THR A 7 -15.79 -0.43 -14.24
CA THR A 7 -16.47 0.31 -15.32
C THR A 7 -18.00 0.17 -15.26
N GLY A 8 -18.56 -0.60 -14.32
CA GLY A 8 -20.01 -0.77 -14.14
C GLY A 8 -20.67 -1.75 -15.13
N GLU A 9 -19.89 -2.52 -15.88
CA GLU A 9 -20.39 -3.51 -16.85
C GLU A 9 -20.80 -4.85 -16.21
N LEU A 10 -20.47 -5.07 -14.92
CA LEU A 10 -20.81 -6.28 -14.17
C LEU A 10 -21.27 -5.92 -12.76
N GLU A 11 -22.40 -6.48 -12.33
CA GLU A 11 -22.90 -6.32 -10.96
C GLU A 11 -22.02 -7.03 -9.93
N GLU A 12 -21.88 -6.39 -8.76
CA GLU A 12 -21.09 -6.86 -7.63
C GLU A 12 -21.93 -7.75 -6.72
N ASN A 13 -21.66 -9.05 -6.74
CA ASN A 13 -22.40 -10.02 -5.93
C ASN A 13 -21.81 -10.21 -4.50
N ASP A 14 -20.64 -9.60 -4.22
CA ASP A 14 -19.95 -9.69 -2.94
C ASP A 14 -19.83 -8.30 -2.30
N LYS A 15 -20.38 -8.12 -1.09
CA LYS A 15 -20.30 -6.89 -0.28
C LYS A 15 -18.87 -6.39 -0.07
N ARG A 16 -17.87 -7.28 -0.11
CA ARG A 16 -16.45 -6.92 -0.03
C ARG A 16 -15.95 -6.33 -1.34
N MET A 17 -16.31 -6.94 -2.47
CA MET A 17 -15.97 -6.42 -3.79
C MET A 17 -16.58 -5.03 -3.99
N GLU A 18 -17.81 -4.84 -3.50
CA GLU A 18 -18.50 -3.56 -3.54
C GLU A 18 -17.73 -2.43 -2.84
N ARG A 19 -17.13 -2.73 -1.67
CA ARG A 19 -16.27 -1.75 -0.98
C ARG A 19 -15.05 -1.39 -1.82
N TYR A 20 -14.39 -2.37 -2.46
CA TYR A 20 -13.21 -2.12 -3.28
C TYR A 20 -13.55 -1.26 -4.49
N VAL A 21 -14.66 -1.55 -5.17
CA VAL A 21 -15.06 -0.76 -6.33
C VAL A 21 -15.44 0.66 -5.94
N LYS A 22 -16.18 0.87 -4.85
CA LYS A 22 -16.44 2.22 -4.30
C LYS A 22 -15.15 2.97 -3.98
N ALA A 23 -14.14 2.29 -3.41
CA ALA A 23 -12.85 2.89 -3.13
C ALA A 23 -12.10 3.30 -4.41
N VAL A 24 -12.09 2.43 -5.43
CA VAL A 24 -11.50 2.73 -6.73
C VAL A 24 -12.21 3.89 -7.40
N GLN A 25 -13.55 3.89 -7.42
CA GLN A 25 -14.37 4.98 -7.96
C GLN A 25 -14.04 6.32 -7.31
N ARG A 26 -13.97 6.37 -5.97
CA ARG A 26 -13.57 7.58 -5.22
C ARG A 26 -12.20 8.10 -5.64
N ILE A 27 -11.21 7.22 -5.83
CA ILE A 27 -9.87 7.60 -6.27
C ILE A 27 -9.92 8.09 -7.72
N THR A 28 -10.61 7.38 -8.61
CA THR A 28 -10.69 7.75 -10.03
C THR A 28 -11.42 9.06 -10.25
N SER A 29 -12.38 9.43 -9.40
CA SER A 29 -13.06 10.75 -9.47
C SER A 29 -12.13 11.93 -9.25
N SER A 30 -10.96 11.72 -8.61
CA SER A 30 -9.93 12.76 -8.45
C SER A 30 -8.99 12.88 -9.66
N LEU A 31 -9.02 11.90 -10.57
CA LEU A 31 -8.16 11.89 -11.76
C LEU A 31 -8.87 12.60 -12.91
N LYS A 32 -8.14 13.43 -13.66
CA LYS A 32 -8.68 14.15 -14.84
C LYS A 32 -9.18 13.20 -15.93
N SER A 33 -8.53 12.05 -16.08
CA SER A 33 -8.90 10.98 -17.03
C SER A 33 -8.24 9.68 -16.62
N PHE A 34 -8.92 8.54 -16.80
CA PHE A 34 -8.34 7.22 -16.56
C PHE A 34 -8.82 6.22 -17.61
N THR A 35 -8.08 5.11 -17.78
CA THR A 35 -8.49 3.99 -18.63
C THR A 35 -8.02 2.70 -18.01
N ILE A 36 -8.90 1.71 -17.96
CA ILE A 36 -8.59 0.37 -17.47
C ILE A 36 -8.47 -0.56 -18.68
N LYS A 37 -7.35 -1.25 -18.80
CA LYS A 37 -7.10 -2.22 -19.88
C LYS A 37 -6.89 -3.61 -19.29
N GLN A 38 -7.68 -4.57 -19.75
CA GLN A 38 -7.47 -5.97 -19.40
C GLN A 38 -6.32 -6.53 -20.25
N ILE A 39 -5.25 -6.98 -19.60
CA ILE A 39 -4.09 -7.61 -20.26
C ILE A 39 -3.99 -9.09 -19.89
N SER A 40 -3.34 -9.88 -20.74
CA SER A 40 -3.10 -11.30 -20.47
C SER A 40 -2.21 -11.48 -19.24
N ARG A 41 -2.40 -12.61 -18.53
CA ARG A 41 -1.61 -12.91 -17.32
C ARG A 41 -0.10 -12.94 -17.58
N GLY A 42 0.32 -13.43 -18.75
CA GLY A 42 1.73 -13.44 -19.17
C GLY A 42 2.31 -12.02 -19.29
N SER A 43 1.50 -11.07 -19.75
CA SER A 43 1.90 -9.65 -19.85
C SER A 43 1.96 -8.97 -18.48
N ASN A 44 1.16 -9.42 -17.50
CA ASN A 44 1.16 -8.91 -16.13
C ASN A 44 2.16 -9.61 -15.19
N ARG A 45 3.22 -10.23 -15.75
CA ARG A 45 4.18 -11.05 -14.99
C ARG A 45 4.85 -10.32 -13.83
N ARG A 46 5.18 -9.03 -14.01
CA ARG A 46 5.86 -8.22 -12.98
C ARG A 46 4.96 -7.98 -11.77
N ALA A 47 3.73 -7.51 -11.98
CA ALA A 47 2.79 -7.30 -10.88
C ALA A 47 2.43 -8.63 -10.19
N ASN A 48 2.30 -9.72 -10.95
CA ASN A 48 2.07 -11.06 -10.40
C ASN A 48 3.29 -11.55 -9.57
N ALA A 49 4.52 -11.26 -10.00
CA ALA A 49 5.72 -11.56 -9.22
C ALA A 49 5.76 -10.76 -7.91
N LEU A 50 5.44 -9.47 -7.93
CA LEU A 50 5.34 -8.64 -6.72
C LEU A 50 4.24 -9.12 -5.78
N SER A 51 3.05 -9.46 -6.29
CA SER A 51 1.97 -10.02 -5.49
C SER A 51 2.39 -11.33 -4.83
N LYS A 52 3.06 -12.22 -5.56
CA LYS A 52 3.64 -13.45 -5.00
C LYS A 52 4.71 -13.16 -3.96
N LEU A 53 5.59 -12.19 -4.21
CA LEU A 53 6.61 -11.76 -3.26
C LEU A 53 5.93 -11.31 -1.97
N ALA A 54 4.97 -10.39 -2.00
CA ALA A 54 4.23 -9.96 -0.82
C ALA A 54 3.59 -11.15 -0.06
N SER A 55 2.95 -12.09 -0.78
CA SER A 55 2.32 -13.26 -0.15
C SER A 55 3.30 -14.29 0.41
N THR A 56 4.47 -14.48 -0.21
CA THR A 56 5.48 -15.48 0.22
C THR A 56 6.46 -14.92 1.23
N CYS A 57 6.83 -13.65 1.09
CA CYS A 57 7.64 -12.92 2.06
C CYS A 57 6.97 -12.91 3.42
N PHE A 58 5.65 -12.74 3.49
CA PHE A 58 4.91 -12.82 4.75
C PHE A 58 5.12 -14.13 5.51
N GLY A 59 5.32 -15.25 4.82
CA GLY A 59 5.57 -16.56 5.46
C GLY A 59 7.01 -16.76 5.94
N HIS A 60 7.99 -16.18 5.25
CA HIS A 60 9.42 -16.48 5.48
C HIS A 60 10.23 -15.34 6.14
N LEU A 61 9.81 -14.08 5.98
CA LEU A 61 10.51 -12.88 6.45
C LEU A 61 10.10 -12.38 7.83
N TYR A 62 9.11 -12.98 8.49
CA TYR A 62 8.73 -12.60 9.86
C TYR A 62 9.91 -12.68 10.86
N LYS A 63 10.99 -13.39 10.49
CA LYS A 63 12.22 -13.53 11.28
C LYS A 63 13.36 -12.59 10.87
N GLU A 64 13.33 -12.02 9.66
CA GLU A 64 14.46 -11.26 9.09
C GLU A 64 14.14 -9.78 8.84
N VAL A 65 12.86 -9.42 8.70
CA VAL A 65 12.41 -8.04 8.48
C VAL A 65 11.21 -7.77 9.38
N LEU A 66 11.18 -6.60 10.03
CA LEU A 66 10.01 -6.11 10.77
C LEU A 66 8.86 -5.88 9.79
N VAL A 67 7.86 -6.75 9.83
CA VAL A 67 6.64 -6.66 9.04
C VAL A 67 5.48 -6.43 9.99
N ASP A 68 4.88 -5.25 9.93
CA ASP A 68 3.66 -4.98 10.68
C ASP A 68 2.47 -5.59 9.96
N VAL A 69 1.77 -6.48 10.68
CA VAL A 69 0.55 -7.12 10.21
C VAL A 69 -0.64 -6.37 10.79
N LEU A 70 -1.36 -5.65 9.94
CA LEU A 70 -2.62 -5.03 10.34
C LEU A 70 -3.62 -6.14 10.71
N LYS A 71 -4.18 -6.05 11.93
CA LYS A 71 -5.21 -7.00 12.41
C LYS A 71 -6.51 -6.84 11.63
N GLU A 72 -6.81 -5.62 11.21
CA GLU A 72 -7.96 -5.28 10.38
C GLU A 72 -7.53 -4.99 8.94
N ARG A 73 -8.47 -5.10 8.01
CA ARG A 73 -8.17 -4.90 6.59
C ARG A 73 -8.07 -3.41 6.31
N SER A 74 -7.11 -3.01 5.48
CA SER A 74 -6.94 -1.61 5.07
C SER A 74 -8.11 -0.99 4.30
N ILE A 75 -9.13 -1.79 3.94
CA ILE A 75 -10.38 -1.29 3.35
C ILE A 75 -11.45 -0.98 4.40
N ASP A 76 -11.33 -1.57 5.59
CA ASP A 76 -12.23 -1.37 6.72
C ASP A 76 -11.71 -0.23 7.62
N GLU A 77 -10.39 -0.07 7.71
CA GLU A 77 -9.71 1.00 8.45
C GLU A 77 -9.21 2.11 7.50
N ARG A 78 -9.59 3.37 7.77
CA ARG A 78 -9.13 4.53 6.99
C ARG A 78 -7.69 4.86 7.38
N GLN A 79 -6.85 5.00 6.35
CA GLN A 79 -5.42 5.35 6.40
C GLN A 79 -4.57 4.24 7.01
N VAL A 80 -3.74 3.61 6.14
CA VAL A 80 -2.40 3.19 6.59
C VAL A 80 -1.86 4.41 7.33
N ASP A 81 -1.64 4.25 8.63
CA ASP A 81 -1.22 5.31 9.54
C ASP A 81 -0.19 6.16 8.79
N SER A 82 -0.61 7.36 8.44
CA SER A 82 0.20 8.23 7.61
C SER A 82 1.29 8.71 8.53
N LEU A 83 2.40 7.95 8.60
CA LEU A 83 3.55 8.12 9.49
C LEU A 83 3.51 9.51 10.11
N SER A 84 2.88 9.61 11.28
CA SER A 84 2.49 10.91 11.81
C SER A 84 3.76 11.70 12.07
N THR A 85 4.03 12.68 11.20
CA THR A 85 5.14 13.64 11.37
C THR A 85 4.95 14.53 12.61
N GLY A 86 3.84 14.38 13.33
CA GLY A 86 3.53 15.16 14.53
C GLY A 86 4.03 14.55 15.85
N GLN A 87 4.44 13.28 15.89
CA GLN A 87 5.01 12.67 17.09
C GLN A 87 6.50 12.35 16.90
N PRO A 88 7.33 12.42 17.97
CA PRO A 88 8.72 12.00 17.92
C PRO A 88 8.79 10.55 17.45
N ASN A 89 9.14 10.35 16.18
CA ASN A 89 9.25 9.05 15.56
C ASN A 89 10.70 8.77 15.21
N TRP A 90 11.05 7.49 15.08
CA TRP A 90 12.42 7.04 14.79
C TRP A 90 12.98 7.59 13.46
N MET A 91 12.12 8.09 12.56
CA MET A 91 12.51 8.66 11.28
C MET A 91 12.85 10.15 11.36
N MET A 92 12.43 10.87 12.41
CA MET A 92 12.73 12.30 12.58
C MET A 92 14.23 12.60 12.49
N PRO A 93 15.12 11.87 13.19
CA PRO A 93 16.57 11.92 12.99
C PRO A 93 17.04 11.87 11.53
N ILE A 94 16.44 10.98 10.74
CA ILE A 94 16.83 10.73 9.34
C ILE A 94 16.33 11.89 8.46
N ILE A 95 15.11 12.37 8.71
CA ILE A 95 14.51 13.50 7.99
C ILE A 95 15.28 14.79 8.28
N ASP A 96 15.61 15.05 9.55
CA ASP A 96 16.38 16.24 9.95
C ASP A 96 17.78 16.23 9.37
N TYR A 97 18.42 15.05 9.30
CA TYR A 97 19.69 14.92 8.59
C TYR A 97 19.54 15.25 7.09
N LEU A 98 18.52 14.70 6.42
CA LEU A 98 18.29 14.95 4.99
C LEU A 98 17.91 16.40 4.67
N GLN A 99 17.19 17.07 5.57
CA GLN A 99 16.70 18.44 5.35
C GLN A 99 17.68 19.51 5.83
N HIS A 100 18.33 19.29 6.97
CA HIS A 100 19.12 20.31 7.67
C HIS A 100 20.61 19.95 7.75
N SER A 101 21.04 18.77 7.26
CA SER A 101 22.41 18.26 7.39
C SER A 101 22.90 18.18 8.85
N ILE A 102 21.96 18.06 9.80
CA ILE A 102 22.26 17.90 11.22
C ILE A 102 22.54 16.41 11.45
N LEU A 103 23.82 16.05 11.53
CA LEU A 103 24.23 14.74 12.01
C LEU A 103 23.90 14.71 13.51
N LEU A 104 23.09 13.73 13.97
CA LEU A 104 22.98 13.49 15.40
C LEU A 104 24.38 13.19 15.91
N ASP A 105 24.83 13.99 16.87
CA ASP A 105 26.12 13.80 17.48
C ASP A 105 26.19 12.36 18.01
N ASP A 106 27.23 11.67 17.58
CA ASP A 106 27.51 10.29 17.89
C ASP A 106 27.79 10.20 19.39
N HIS A 107 26.74 10.08 20.20
CA HIS A 107 26.89 9.51 21.53
C HIS A 107 27.12 8.01 21.36
N ARG A 108 28.39 7.73 21.06
CA ARG A 108 29.04 6.43 21.01
C ARG A 108 28.63 5.49 22.14
N GLU A 109 28.54 4.22 21.76
CA GLU A 109 28.94 3.01 22.49
C GLU A 109 28.22 2.68 23.82
N ALA A 110 27.43 1.60 23.77
CA ALA A 110 27.66 0.39 24.58
C ALA A 110 27.08 -0.84 23.87
#